data_AF-A0A3A0ASE7-F1
#
_entry.id   AF-A0A3A0ASE7-F1
#
_cell.length_a   1.000
_cell.length_b   1.000
_cell.length_c   1.000
_cell.angle_alpha   90.00
_cell.angle_beta   90.00
_cell.angle_gamma   90.00
#
_symmetry.space_group_name_H-M   'P 1'
#
loop_
_entity.id
_entity.type
_entity.pdbx_description
1 polymer ?
#
loop_
_entity_poly.entity_id
_entity_poly.type
_entity_poly.pdbx_seq_one_letter_code
_entity_poly.pdbx_strand_id
1 'polypeptide(L)'
;MNYLIQFVKYAIGLFYLVGGPLIHAYFMTQQRALYSMLADQAWPLYQTLWNNLVLPNLMPLVVLLVIFEMAAGWLMVSRRPQRAQLGQLAGLIFNLLLIPFWFFYGLPNLLLVLAHGGLLFWERFESPTER
;
A
#
# COMPACT_ATOMS: atom_id res chain seq x y z
N MET A 1 -19.24 7.04 -13.07
CA MET A 1 -17.90 7.23 -12.49
C MET A 1 -17.35 8.62 -12.72
N ASN A 2 -17.47 9.47 -11.70
CA ASN A 2 -16.88 10.81 -11.62
C ASN A 2 -15.40 10.79 -12.06
N TYR A 3 -15.01 11.66 -12.99
CA TYR A 3 -13.64 11.72 -13.53
C TYR A 3 -12.57 11.85 -12.45
N LEU A 4 -12.87 12.57 -11.36
CA LEU A 4 -11.97 12.70 -10.21
C LEU A 4 -11.71 11.35 -9.53
N ILE A 5 -12.74 10.53 -9.34
CA ILE A 5 -12.63 9.22 -8.69
C ILE A 5 -11.82 8.26 -9.56
N GLN A 6 -12.06 8.28 -10.87
CA GLN A 6 -11.26 7.50 -11.81
C GLN A 6 -9.79 7.89 -11.75
N PHE A 7 -9.52 9.20 -11.78
CA PHE A 7 -8.18 9.73 -11.70
C PHE A 7 -7.48 9.28 -10.41
N VAL A 8 -8.12 9.43 -9.25
CA VAL A 8 -7.56 8.99 -7.95
C VAL A 8 -7.29 7.49 -7.94
N LYS A 9 -8.25 6.68 -8.41
CA LYS A 9 -8.10 5.22 -8.53
C LYS A 9 -6.89 4.85 -9.37
N TYR A 10 -6.74 5.43 -10.56
CA TYR A 10 -5.61 5.15 -11.44
C TYR A 10 -4.29 5.67 -10.89
N ALA A 11 -4.28 6.87 -10.30
CA ALA A 11 -3.08 7.43 -9.69
C ALA A 11 -2.55 6.53 -8.57
N ILE A 12 -3.42 6.10 -7.65
CA ILE A 12 -3.05 5.18 -6.56
C ILE A 12 -2.65 3.82 -7.13
N GLY A 13 -3.46 3.23 -8.02
CA GLY A 13 -3.17 1.93 -8.61
C GLY A 13 -1.85 1.87 -9.38
N LEU A 14 -1.54 2.92 -10.16
CA LEU A 14 -0.26 3.03 -10.87
C LEU A 14 0.92 3.28 -9.92
N PHE A 15 0.70 4.02 -8.83
CA PHE A 15 1.72 4.17 -7.80
C PHE A 15 2.05 2.82 -7.16
N TYR A 16 1.07 2.00 -6.81
CA TYR A 16 1.29 0.64 -6.32
C TYR A 16 1.95 -0.27 -7.36
N LEU A 17 1.54 -0.16 -8.62
CA LEU A 17 2.03 -1.03 -9.68
C LEU A 17 3.47 -0.72 -10.11
N VAL A 18 3.89 0.54 -10.03
CA VAL A 18 5.18 1.01 -10.56
C VAL A 18 5.94 1.86 -9.55
N GLY A 19 5.30 2.86 -8.94
CA GLY A 19 5.94 3.79 -8.01
C GLY A 19 6.57 3.11 -6.79
N GLY A 20 5.78 2.35 -6.02
CA GLY A 20 6.22 1.60 -4.84
C GLY A 20 7.39 0.64 -5.16
N PRO A 21 7.25 -0.24 -6.18
CA PRO A 21 8.33 -1.12 -6.61
C PRO A 21 9.64 -0.40 -6.94
N LEU A 22 9.58 0.74 -7.64
CA LEU A 22 10.76 1.53 -7.96
C LEU A 22 11.38 2.18 -6.71
N ILE A 23 10.57 2.68 -5.78
CA ILE A 23 11.04 3.23 -4.50
C ILE A 23 11.74 2.13 -3.69
N HIS A 24 11.15 0.93 -3.59
CA HIS A 24 11.74 -0.18 -2.86
C HIS A 24 13.03 -0.69 -3.51
N ALA A 25 13.08 -0.77 -4.85
CA ALA A 25 14.30 -1.11 -5.58
C ALA A 25 15.41 -0.07 -5.36
N TYR A 26 15.07 1.22 -5.39
CA TYR A 26 16.00 2.31 -5.11
C TYR A 26 16.50 2.26 -3.65
N PHE A 27 15.62 2.08 -2.67
CA PHE A 27 16.02 1.97 -1.26
C PHE A 27 16.90 0.74 -1.02
N MET A 28 16.58 -0.41 -1.62
CA MET A 28 17.41 -1.62 -1.47
C MET A 28 18.82 -1.47 -2.06
N THR A 29 18.97 -0.68 -3.13
CA THR A 29 20.26 -0.54 -3.83
C THR A 29 21.08 0.67 -3.36
N GLN A 30 20.43 1.78 -3.02
CA GLN A 30 21.11 3.06 -2.73
C GLN A 30 20.98 3.50 -1.27
N GLN A 31 19.90 3.13 -0.57
CA GLN A 31 19.58 3.70 0.75
C GLN A 31 19.09 2.63 1.74
N ARG A 32 19.75 1.47 1.78
CA ARG A 32 19.31 0.32 2.58
C ARG A 32 19.22 0.65 4.08
N ALA A 33 20.05 1.57 4.56
CA ALA A 33 20.05 2.04 5.96
C ALA A 33 18.73 2.72 6.38
N LEU A 34 17.92 3.22 5.44
CA LEU A 34 16.61 3.77 5.77
C LEU A 34 15.69 2.73 6.41
N TYR A 35 15.80 1.45 6.01
CA TYR A 35 14.98 0.40 6.61
C TYR A 35 15.27 0.20 8.09
N SER A 36 16.50 0.34 8.55
CA SER A 36 16.81 0.26 9.99
C SER A 36 16.29 1.48 10.76
N MET A 37 16.31 2.66 10.15
CA MET A 37 15.82 3.90 10.78
C MET A 37 14.29 3.93 10.98
N LEU A 38 13.54 3.11 10.22
CA LEU A 38 12.09 2.98 10.39
C LEU A 38 11.68 2.46 11.76
N ALA A 39 12.51 1.60 12.37
CA ALA A 39 12.22 1.01 13.66
C ALA A 39 12.13 2.05 14.78
N ASP A 40 12.91 3.14 14.67
CA ASP A 40 13.01 4.18 15.70
C ASP A 40 11.74 5.04 15.82
N GLN A 41 10.91 5.03 14.78
CA GLN A 41 9.64 5.76 14.74
C GLN A 41 8.43 4.87 15.03
N ALA A 42 8.65 3.57 15.24
CA ALA A 42 7.58 2.60 15.40
C ALA A 42 7.12 2.46 16.87
N TRP A 43 5.88 2.02 17.08
CA TRP A 43 5.43 1.57 18.40
C TRP A 43 6.29 0.40 18.92
N PRO A 44 6.43 0.21 20.25
CA PRO A 44 7.38 -0.77 20.80
C PRO A 44 7.25 -2.21 20.27
N LEU A 45 6.00 -2.68 20.09
CA LEU A 45 5.75 -4.00 19.51
C LEU A 45 6.21 -4.09 18.06
N TYR A 46 5.94 -3.05 17.26
CA TYR A 46 6.37 -2.98 15.87
C TYR A 46 7.88 -2.83 15.74
N GLN A 47 8.52 -2.05 16.60
CA GLN A 47 9.97 -1.96 16.68
C GLN A 47 10.60 -3.34 16.93
N THR A 48 10.02 -4.12 17.85
CA THR A 48 10.47 -5.48 18.17
C THR A 48 10.32 -6.42 16.97
N LEU A 49 9.14 -6.43 16.32
CA LEU A 49 8.91 -7.22 15.12
C LEU A 49 9.84 -6.80 13.98
N TRP A 50 10.05 -5.50 13.80
CA TRP A 50 10.89 -4.98 12.75
C TRP A 50 12.35 -5.41 12.92
N ASN A 51 12.89 -5.27 14.13
CA ASN A 51 14.28 -5.60 14.42
C ASN A 51 14.55 -7.11 14.42
N ASN A 52 13.59 -7.93 14.87
CA ASN A 52 13.79 -9.37 15.03
C ASN A 52 13.30 -10.20 13.83
N LEU A 53 12.36 -9.70 13.04
CA LEU A 53 11.78 -10.41 11.90
C LEU A 53 12.10 -9.72 10.58
N VAL A 54 11.85 -8.41 10.48
CA VAL A 54 11.95 -7.71 9.18
C VAL A 54 13.39 -7.49 8.76
N LEU A 55 14.22 -6.86 9.60
CA LEU A 55 15.61 -6.55 9.24
C LEU A 55 16.46 -7.80 8.92
N PRO A 56 16.38 -8.90 9.69
CA PRO A 56 17.14 -10.11 9.37
C PRO A 56 16.70 -10.75 8.05
N ASN A 57 15.44 -10.60 7.67
CA ASN A 57 14.84 -11.16 6.47
C ASN A 57 14.51 -10.07 5.43
N LEU A 58 15.23 -8.95 5.43
CA LEU A 58 14.83 -7.75 4.70
C LEU A 58 14.67 -7.99 3.20
N MET A 59 15.64 -8.66 2.56
CA MET A 59 15.59 -8.89 1.12
C MET A 59 14.34 -9.70 0.70
N PRO A 60 14.10 -10.92 1.22
CA PRO A 60 12.94 -11.69 0.80
C PRO A 60 11.61 -11.00 1.14
N LEU A 61 11.54 -10.27 2.26
CA LEU A 61 10.34 -9.52 2.64
C LEU A 61 10.09 -8.32 1.73
N VAL A 62 11.13 -7.60 1.29
CA VAL A 62 10.99 -6.51 0.32
C VAL A 62 10.58 -7.04 -1.04
N VAL A 63 11.13 -8.18 -1.49
CA VAL A 63 10.67 -8.82 -2.73
C VAL A 63 9.19 -9.21 -2.64
N LEU A 64 8.77 -9.81 -1.52
CA LEU A 64 7.37 -10.15 -1.29
C LEU A 64 6.48 -8.90 -1.26
N LEU A 65 6.94 -7.83 -0.62
CA LEU A 65 6.26 -6.53 -0.59
C LEU A 65 6.08 -5.97 -2.00
N VAL A 66 7.13 -5.96 -2.83
CA VAL A 66 7.04 -5.50 -4.23
C VAL A 66 6.01 -6.33 -5.02
N ILE A 67 6.03 -7.66 -4.87
CA ILE A 67 5.04 -8.53 -5.53
C ILE A 67 3.62 -8.19 -5.06
N PHE A 68 3.44 -7.98 -3.75
CA PHE A 68 2.17 -7.59 -3.17
C PHE A 68 1.68 -6.24 -3.72
N GLU A 69 2.54 -5.21 -3.74
CA GLU A 69 2.20 -3.88 -4.27
C GLU A 69 1.81 -3.95 -5.74
N MET A 70 2.58 -4.66 -6.55
CA MET A 70 2.28 -4.86 -7.97
C MET A 70 0.96 -5.59 -8.18
N ALA A 71 0.70 -6.65 -7.42
CA ALA A 71 -0.55 -7.40 -7.50
C ALA A 71 -1.75 -6.54 -7.08
N ALA A 72 -1.62 -5.79 -5.98
CA ALA A 72 -2.65 -4.88 -5.51
C ALA A 72 -2.91 -3.74 -6.51
N GLY A 73 -1.86 -3.11 -7.03
CA GLY A 73 -1.95 -2.05 -8.04
C GLY A 73 -2.60 -2.55 -9.34
N TRP A 74 -2.21 -3.73 -9.83
CA TRP A 74 -2.84 -4.39 -10.97
C TRP A 74 -4.34 -4.64 -10.75
N LEU A 75 -4.70 -5.12 -9.56
CA LEU A 75 -6.09 -5.32 -9.18
C LEU A 75 -6.84 -3.98 -9.15
N MET A 76 -6.28 -2.94 -8.53
CA MET A 76 -6.88 -1.59 -8.45
C MET A 76 -7.18 -1.01 -9.83
N VAL A 77 -6.27 -1.11 -10.81
CA VAL A 77 -6.49 -0.53 -12.15
C VAL A 77 -7.46 -1.34 -13.02
N SER A 78 -7.94 -2.48 -12.54
CA SER A 78 -8.90 -3.33 -13.24
C SER A 78 -10.21 -2.58 -13.53
N ARG A 79 -10.76 -2.82 -14.72
CA ARG A 79 -12.12 -2.40 -15.10
C ARG A 79 -13.21 -3.20 -14.39
N ARG A 80 -12.91 -4.42 -13.92
CA ARG A 80 -13.86 -5.24 -13.16
C ARG A 80 -13.96 -4.75 -11.71
N PRO A 81 -15.14 -4.33 -11.22
CA PRO A 81 -15.30 -3.76 -9.88
C PRO A 81 -14.82 -4.68 -8.75
N GLN A 82 -15.12 -5.98 -8.83
CA GLN A 82 -14.75 -6.94 -7.77
C GLN A 82 -13.22 -7.08 -7.63
N ARG A 83 -12.48 -7.03 -8.74
CA ARG A 83 -11.02 -7.06 -8.72
C ARG A 83 -10.45 -5.76 -8.16
N ALA A 84 -11.02 -4.63 -8.58
CA ALA A 84 -10.60 -3.34 -8.08
C ALA A 84 -10.81 -3.24 -6.56
N GLN A 85 -11.96 -3.72 -6.05
CA GLN A 85 -12.25 -3.77 -4.62
C GLN A 85 -11.24 -4.61 -3.85
N LEU A 86 -10.84 -5.78 -4.38
CA LEU A 86 -9.79 -6.59 -3.76
C LEU A 86 -8.46 -5.83 -3.69
N GLY A 87 -8.10 -5.11 -4.75
CA GLY A 87 -6.93 -4.24 -4.76
C GLY A 87 -7.04 -3.13 -3.70
N GLN A 88 -8.16 -2.41 -3.65
CA GLN A 88 -8.39 -1.35 -2.66
C GLN A 88 -8.37 -1.89 -1.23
N LEU A 89 -8.95 -3.07 -0.98
CA LEU A 89 -8.93 -3.72 0.33
C LEU A 89 -7.52 -4.11 0.76
N ALA A 90 -6.73 -4.68 -0.16
CA ALA A 90 -5.33 -5.01 0.10
C ALA A 90 -4.54 -3.75 0.45
N GLY A 91 -4.69 -2.67 -0.34
CA GLY A 91 -4.09 -1.37 -0.07
C GLY A 91 -4.51 -0.82 1.30
N LEU A 92 -5.81 -0.85 1.61
CA LEU A 92 -6.34 -0.39 2.90
C LEU A 92 -5.70 -1.12 4.09
N ILE A 93 -5.68 -2.45 4.06
CA ILE A 93 -5.11 -3.26 5.14
C ILE A 93 -3.62 -2.97 5.29
N PHE A 94 -2.89 -2.91 4.16
CA PHE A 94 -1.46 -2.62 4.18
C PHE A 94 -1.16 -1.25 4.81
N ASN A 95 -1.86 -0.19 4.39
CA ASN A 95 -1.66 1.14 4.95
C ASN A 95 -2.03 1.20 6.45
N LEU A 96 -3.07 0.47 6.90
CA LEU A 96 -3.40 0.35 8.32
C LEU A 96 -2.23 -0.24 9.14
N LEU A 97 -1.55 -1.25 8.61
CA LEU A 97 -0.38 -1.86 9.25
C LEU A 97 0.84 -0.92 9.30
N LEU A 98 0.85 0.15 8.50
CA LEU A 98 1.91 1.16 8.51
C LEU A 98 1.64 2.33 9.46
N ILE A 99 0.42 2.47 9.98
CA ILE A 99 0.07 3.51 10.97
C ILE A 99 0.99 3.49 12.20
N PRO A 100 1.37 2.32 12.76
CA PRO A 100 2.27 2.24 13.91
C PRO A 100 3.68 2.82 13.71
N PHE A 101 4.08 3.20 12.48
CA PHE A 101 5.36 3.86 12.15
C PHE A 101 5.31 5.40 12.24
N TRP A 102 4.24 5.94 12.83
CA TRP A 102 4.10 7.34 13.29
C TRP A 102 4.38 8.43 12.23
N PHE A 103 4.61 9.68 12.64
CA PHE A 103 4.45 10.90 11.81
C PHE A 103 4.96 10.85 10.36
N PHE A 104 6.13 10.27 10.09
CA PHE A 104 6.66 10.22 8.72
C PHE A 104 5.93 9.24 7.80
N TYR A 105 5.40 8.15 8.36
CA TYR A 105 4.75 7.09 7.59
C TYR A 105 3.27 6.96 7.93
N GLY A 106 2.88 6.97 9.19
CA GLY A 106 1.51 6.84 9.65
C GLY A 106 0.55 7.93 9.14
N LEU A 107 0.96 9.20 9.03
CA LEU A 107 0.06 10.25 8.55
C LEU A 107 -0.24 10.14 7.03
N PRO A 108 0.77 10.00 6.14
CA PRO A 108 0.51 9.69 4.74
C PRO A 108 -0.31 8.41 4.53
N ASN A 109 0.01 7.34 5.29
CA ASN A 109 -0.72 6.07 5.19
C ASN A 109 -2.17 6.21 5.69
N LEU A 110 -2.46 7.06 6.69
CA LEU A 110 -3.83 7.35 7.12
C LEU A 110 -4.66 7.99 5.99
N LEU A 111 -4.07 8.94 5.24
CA LEU A 111 -4.75 9.52 4.08
C LEU A 111 -5.03 8.47 3.00
N LEU A 112 -4.09 7.54 2.79
CA LEU A 112 -4.28 6.42 1.86
C LEU A 112 -5.35 5.44 2.35
N VAL A 113 -5.43 5.15 3.66
CA VAL A 113 -6.54 4.36 4.24
C VAL A 113 -7.89 5.01 3.91
N LEU A 114 -8.02 6.32 4.12
CA LEU A 114 -9.24 7.06 3.80
C LEU A 114 -9.55 7.03 2.30
N ALA A 115 -8.52 7.18 1.46
CA ALA A 115 -8.68 7.10 0.00
C ALA A 115 -9.16 5.71 -0.44
N HIS A 116 -8.53 4.64 0.03
CA HIS A 116 -8.95 3.26 -0.26
C HIS A 116 -10.36 2.96 0.27
N GLY A 117 -10.69 3.41 1.48
CA GLY A 117 -12.03 3.24 2.06
C GLY A 117 -13.11 3.97 1.24
N GLY A 118 -12.81 5.19 0.80
CA GLY A 118 -13.67 5.94 -0.12
C GLY A 118 -13.84 5.22 -1.45
N LEU A 119 -12.74 4.79 -2.09
CA LEU A 119 -12.78 4.06 -3.36
C LEU A 119 -13.57 2.75 -3.25
N LEU A 120 -13.40 1.98 -2.17
CA LEU A 120 -14.18 0.76 -1.90
C LEU A 120 -15.67 1.04 -1.81
N PHE A 121 -16.04 2.08 -1.07
CA PHE A 121 -17.42 2.52 -0.97
C PHE A 121 -17.97 2.84 -2.37
N TRP A 122 -17.27 3.69 -3.14
CA TRP A 122 -17.69 4.06 -4.49
C TRP A 122 -17.80 2.87 -5.45
N GLU A 123 -16.83 1.95 -5.45
CA GLU A 123 -16.85 0.76 -6.29
C GLU A 123 -18.01 -0.20 -5.98
N ARG A 124 -18.58 -0.13 -4.77
CA ARG A 124 -19.76 -0.92 -4.36
C ARG A 124 -21.08 -0.28 -4.79
N PHE A 125 -21.16 1.04 -4.83
CA PHE A 125 -22.39 1.77 -5.17
C PHE A 125 -22.54 2.03 -6.67
N GLU A 126 -21.43 2.23 -7.40
CA GLU A 126 -21.47 2.47 -8.84
C GLU A 126 -21.45 1.20 -9.69
N SER A 127 -21.33 -0.01 -9.12
CA SER A 127 -21.55 -1.25 -9.88
C SER A 127 -23.06 -1.49 -10.01
N PRO A 128 -23.72 -1.14 -11.14
CA PRO A 128 -25.11 -1.50 -11.32
C PRO A 128 -25.10 -2.99 -11.61
N THR A 129 -25.65 -3.79 -10.69
CA THR A 129 -26.38 -5.02 -11.03
C THR A 129 -25.96 -5.71 -12.34
N GLU A 130 -24.80 -6.35 -12.38
CA GLU A 130 -24.66 -7.63 -13.07
C GLU A 130 -24.88 -8.72 -12.01
N ARG A 131 -26.14 -8.87 -11.60
CA ARG A 131 -26.65 -10.08 -10.95
C ARG A 131 -27.57 -10.77 -11.93
#